data_AF-A0A7S4ES67-F1
#
_entry.id   AF-A0A7S4ES67-F1
#
_cell.length_a   1.000
_cell.length_b   1.000
_cell.length_c   1.000
_cell.angle_alpha   90.00
_cell.angle_beta   90.00
_cell.angle_gamma   90.00
#
_symmetry.space_group_name_H-M   'P 1'
#
loop_
_entity.id
_entity.type
_entity.pdbx_description
1 polymer ?
#
loop_
_entity_poly.entity_id
_entity_poly.type
_entity_poly.pdbx_seq_one_letter_code
_entity_poly.pdbx_strand_id
1 'polypeptide(L)'
;SLDGDAHTVDMYLDASAQHVVNKQMTEVVWKEWAAADVAKTMMVGVQIGAAVQKVLGSKGDRVNIDWGYMHMAVPVGGARAVGAGALSRSRAAFASGGSVPPLNDERQPRAAGDSL
;
A
#
# COMPACT_ATOMS: atom_id res chain seq x y z
N SER A 1 -2.17 22.44 18.26
CA SER A 1 -1.22 23.51 17.98
C SER A 1 -0.93 24.27 19.27
N LEU A 2 0.20 24.97 19.37
CA LEU A 2 0.53 25.83 20.53
C LEU A 2 0.06 27.28 20.35
N ASP A 3 -0.52 27.60 19.19
CA ASP A 3 -1.04 28.93 18.86
C ASP A 3 -2.47 29.19 19.37
N GLY A 4 -3.17 28.16 19.84
CA GLY A 4 -4.55 28.28 20.33
C GLY A 4 -5.62 28.30 19.24
N ASP A 5 -5.23 28.22 17.96
CA ASP A 5 -6.15 28.24 16.82
C ASP A 5 -6.61 26.82 16.40
N ALA A 6 -7.72 26.77 15.67
CA ALA A 6 -8.21 25.55 15.06
C ALA A 6 -7.45 25.26 13.76
N HIS A 7 -6.93 24.03 13.62
CA HIS A 7 -6.20 23.57 12.44
C HIS A 7 -6.80 22.28 11.91
N THR A 8 -6.91 22.19 10.59
CA THR A 8 -7.16 20.93 9.90
C THR A 8 -5.83 20.28 9.56
N VAL A 9 -5.68 18.99 9.89
CA VAL A 9 -4.44 18.24 9.65
C VAL A 9 -4.79 16.95 8.92
N ASP A 10 -4.17 16.77 7.76
CA ASP A 10 -4.23 15.54 6.99
C ASP A 10 -2.90 14.79 7.09
N MET A 11 -2.95 13.46 7.03
CA MET A 11 -1.78 12.59 7.08
C MET A 11 -1.70 11.70 5.85
N TYR A 12 -0.49 11.54 5.33
CA TYR A 12 -0.19 10.64 4.23
C TYR A 12 0.92 9.67 4.62
N LEU A 13 0.73 8.41 4.27
CA LEU A 13 1.68 7.33 4.47
C LEU A 13 1.75 6.50 3.18
N ASP A 14 2.96 6.18 2.74
CA ASP A 14 3.22 5.24 1.65
C ASP A 14 4.28 4.22 2.06
N ALA A 15 4.28 3.07 1.38
CA ALA A 15 5.37 2.11 1.43
C ALA A 15 5.46 1.40 0.08
N SER A 16 6.69 1.23 -0.41
CA SER A 16 6.91 0.64 -1.74
C SER A 16 6.63 -0.86 -1.74
N ALA A 17 6.12 -1.36 -2.88
CA ALA A 17 6.00 -2.78 -3.18
C ALA A 17 7.33 -3.55 -3.11
N GLN A 18 8.48 -2.87 -3.16
CA GLN A 18 9.78 -3.51 -2.99
C GLN A 18 9.97 -4.14 -1.60
N HIS A 19 9.16 -3.76 -0.60
CA HIS A 19 9.21 -4.40 0.71
C HIS A 19 8.78 -5.87 0.67
N VAL A 20 7.92 -6.28 -0.28
CA VAL A 20 7.37 -7.65 -0.31
C VAL A 20 8.08 -8.58 -1.31
N VAL A 21 9.15 -8.10 -1.95
CA VAL A 21 9.92 -8.84 -2.95
C VAL A 21 11.43 -8.69 -2.73
N ASN A 22 12.21 -9.66 -3.19
CA ASN A 22 13.67 -9.57 -3.16
C ASN A 22 14.24 -8.78 -4.35
N LYS A 23 13.55 -8.78 -5.49
CA LYS A 23 14.00 -8.12 -6.72
C LYS A 23 12.96 -7.11 -7.18
N GLN A 24 13.42 -5.90 -7.51
CA GLN A 24 12.55 -4.84 -8.04
C GLN A 24 11.79 -5.22 -9.32
N MET A 25 12.30 -6.16 -10.12
CA MET A 25 11.63 -6.64 -11.33
C MET A 25 10.57 -7.72 -11.06
N THR A 26 10.45 -8.20 -9.82
CA THR A 26 9.41 -9.16 -9.45
C THR A 26 8.04 -8.53 -9.62
N GLU A 27 7.17 -9.23 -10.34
CA GLU A 27 5.78 -8.84 -10.51
C GLU A 27 5.01 -8.97 -9.20
N VAL A 28 4.24 -7.94 -8.85
CA VAL A 28 3.36 -7.89 -7.70
C VAL A 28 1.91 -7.71 -8.13
N VAL A 29 1.01 -8.20 -7.28
CA VAL A 29 -0.45 -8.04 -7.38
C VAL A 29 -0.97 -7.42 -6.10
N TRP A 30 -2.11 -6.74 -6.20
CA TRP A 30 -2.81 -6.19 -5.04
C TRP A 30 -4.31 -6.40 -5.12
N LYS A 31 -4.93 -6.51 -3.96
CA LYS A 31 -6.38 -6.60 -3.82
C LYS A 31 -6.86 -5.84 -2.59
N GLU A 32 -8.08 -5.35 -2.68
CA GLU A 32 -8.78 -4.74 -1.57
C GLU A 32 -9.34 -5.82 -0.64
N TRP A 33 -9.56 -5.42 0.61
CA TRP A 33 -10.26 -6.22 1.60
C TRP A 33 -11.00 -5.30 2.57
N ALA A 34 -12.03 -5.85 3.21
CA ALA A 34 -12.74 -5.22 4.31
C ALA A 34 -12.95 -6.25 5.42
N ALA A 35 -12.67 -5.89 6.67
CA ALA A 35 -12.81 -6.78 7.82
C ALA A 35 -12.97 -5.97 9.11
N ALA A 36 -13.63 -6.54 10.12
CA ALA A 36 -13.64 -5.97 11.46
C ALA A 36 -12.32 -6.27 12.18
N ASP A 37 -11.76 -5.29 12.88
CA ASP A 37 -10.64 -5.50 13.79
C ASP A 37 -11.10 -6.13 15.13
N VAL A 38 -10.16 -6.33 16.06
CA VAL A 38 -10.43 -6.92 17.38
C VAL A 38 -11.40 -6.08 18.22
N ALA A 39 -11.43 -4.76 18.00
CA ALA A 39 -12.34 -3.83 18.64
C ALA A 39 -13.70 -3.71 17.92
N LYS A 40 -13.95 -4.54 16.89
CA LYS A 40 -15.14 -4.50 16.02
C LYS A 40 -15.25 -3.24 15.17
N THR A 41 -14.15 -2.51 14.99
CA THR A 41 -14.06 -1.40 14.04
C THR A 41 -13.93 -1.98 12.64
N MET A 42 -14.83 -1.59 11.73
CA MET A 42 -14.69 -1.98 10.33
C MET A 42 -13.48 -1.28 9.73
N MET A 43 -12.61 -2.07 9.10
CA MET A 43 -11.42 -1.63 8.39
C MET A 43 -11.60 -1.90 6.90
N VAL A 44 -11.07 -1.00 6.08
CA VAL A 44 -10.81 -1.24 4.66
C VAL A 44 -9.32 -1.16 4.42
N GLY A 45 -8.82 -2.00 3.53
CA GLY A 45 -7.39 -2.06 3.27
C GLY A 45 -7.06 -2.59 1.89
N VAL A 46 -5.78 -2.42 1.56
CA VAL A 46 -5.15 -3.03 0.40
C VAL A 46 -4.09 -4.01 0.89
N GLN A 47 -3.98 -5.14 0.21
CA GLN A 47 -2.84 -6.04 0.36
C GLN A 47 -2.03 -6.09 -0.92
N ILE A 48 -0.71 -6.13 -0.81
CA ILE A 48 0.22 -6.25 -1.94
C ILE A 48 1.22 -7.38 -1.67
N GLY A 49 1.54 -8.16 -2.69
CA GLY A 49 2.46 -9.30 -2.61
C GLY A 49 2.98 -9.71 -3.98
N ALA A 50 4.01 -10.54 -4.01
CA ALA A 50 4.49 -11.14 -5.27
C ALA A 50 3.37 -11.91 -5.97
N ALA A 51 3.24 -11.74 -7.29
CA ALA A 51 2.27 -12.46 -8.12
C ALA A 51 2.49 -13.98 -8.07
N VAL A 52 3.76 -14.39 -7.92
CA VAL A 52 4.17 -15.80 -7.84
C VAL A 52 5.09 -15.98 -6.63
N GLN A 53 4.66 -16.74 -5.63
CA GLN A 53 5.44 -17.04 -4.44
C GLN A 53 6.17 -18.38 -4.59
N LYS A 54 7.43 -18.35 -5.06
CA LYS A 54 8.26 -19.56 -5.18
C LYS A 54 9.03 -19.84 -3.88
N VAL A 55 8.33 -20.39 -2.88
CA VAL A 55 8.89 -20.67 -1.53
C VAL A 55 10.22 -21.43 -1.56
N LEU A 56 10.40 -22.37 -2.50
CA LEU A 56 11.61 -23.19 -2.66
C LEU A 56 12.30 -23.01 -4.03
N GLY A 57 12.16 -21.84 -4.66
CA GLY A 57 12.63 -21.60 -6.03
C GLY A 57 14.03 -21.01 -6.19
N SER A 58 14.67 -20.60 -5.10
CA SER A 58 15.94 -19.85 -5.12
C SER A 58 16.87 -20.28 -4.01
N LYS A 59 18.19 -20.37 -4.30
CA LYS A 59 19.24 -20.75 -3.34
C LYS A 59 20.48 -19.86 -3.51
N GLY A 60 21.23 -19.66 -2.43
CA GLY A 60 22.49 -18.91 -2.41
C GLY A 60 22.45 -17.69 -1.50
N ASP A 61 23.56 -16.94 -1.45
CA ASP A 61 23.67 -15.73 -0.65
C ASP A 61 22.85 -14.57 -1.23
N ARG A 62 22.41 -13.64 -0.37
CA ARG A 62 21.56 -12.48 -0.74
C ARG A 62 20.24 -12.87 -1.42
N VAL A 63 19.76 -14.08 -1.13
CA VAL A 63 18.41 -14.51 -1.48
C VAL A 63 17.49 -14.25 -0.31
N ASN A 64 16.68 -13.19 -0.41
CA ASN A 64 15.46 -13.11 0.38
C ASN A 64 14.35 -13.83 -0.37
N ILE A 65 13.47 -14.52 0.34
CA ILE A 65 12.25 -15.09 -0.24
C ILE A 65 11.29 -13.92 -0.47
N ASP A 66 10.54 -13.93 -1.58
CA ASP A 66 9.43 -12.99 -1.77
C ASP A 66 8.36 -13.30 -0.70
N TRP A 67 8.28 -12.45 0.33
CA TRP A 67 7.67 -12.81 1.61
C TRP A 67 6.27 -12.23 1.75
N GLY A 68 5.29 -13.13 1.78
CA GLY A 68 3.94 -12.86 2.24
C GLY A 68 3.23 -11.71 1.52
N TYR A 69 2.50 -10.93 2.32
CA TYR A 69 1.73 -9.77 1.87
C TYR A 69 1.95 -8.62 2.86
N MET A 70 2.12 -7.41 2.33
CA MET A 70 2.05 -6.18 3.11
C MET A 70 0.61 -5.67 3.04
N HIS A 71 0.06 -5.31 4.19
CA HIS A 71 -1.29 -4.77 4.32
C HIS A 71 -1.20 -3.32 4.82
N MET A 72 -1.95 -2.42 4.18
CA MET A 72 -2.26 -1.10 4.72
C MET A 72 -3.77 -1.01 4.87
N ALA A 73 -4.22 -0.43 5.98
CA ALA A 73 -5.63 -0.32 6.29
C ALA A 73 -5.94 0.95 7.05
N VAL A 74 -7.17 1.42 6.87
CA VAL A 74 -7.76 2.53 7.61
C VAL A 74 -9.14 2.11 8.13
N PRO A 75 -9.58 2.65 9.27
CA PRO A 75 -10.95 2.44 9.72
C PRO A 75 -11.94 3.08 8.73
N VAL A 76 -13.08 2.44 8.55
CA VAL A 76 -14.20 2.95 7.74
C VAL A 76 -14.75 4.23 8.36
N GLY A 77 -15.05 5.21 7.51
CA GLY A 77 -15.66 6.49 7.89
C GLY A 77 -14.68 7.66 7.89
N GLY A 78 -15.23 8.88 7.89
CA GLY A 78 -14.46 10.12 7.74
C GLY A 78 -13.78 10.27 6.38
N ALA A 79 -12.88 11.25 6.25
CA ALA A 79 -12.06 11.46 5.06
C ALA A 79 -10.82 10.56 5.10
N ARG A 80 -11.01 9.25 4.92
CA ARG A 80 -9.93 8.25 4.96
C ARG A 80 -9.96 7.44 3.67
N ALA A 81 -8.78 7.24 3.07
CA ALA A 81 -8.63 6.46 1.86
C ALA A 81 -7.33 5.66 1.91
N VAL A 82 -7.33 4.51 1.27
CA VAL A 82 -6.18 3.61 1.16
C VAL A 82 -6.24 2.96 -0.21
N GLY A 83 -5.07 2.76 -0.83
CA GLY A 83 -5.00 2.11 -2.13
C GLY A 83 -3.57 1.81 -2.57
N ALA A 84 -3.44 1.03 -3.63
CA ALA A 84 -2.19 0.70 -4.29
C ALA A 84 -2.14 1.37 -5.67
N GLY A 85 -0.99 1.96 -6.00
CA GLY A 85 -0.78 2.61 -7.29
C GLY A 85 0.52 3.38 -7.35
N ALA A 86 0.72 4.12 -8.45
CA ALA A 86 1.97 4.85 -8.68
C ALA A 86 2.24 5.91 -7.60
N LEU A 87 3.43 5.88 -7.00
CA LEU A 87 3.90 6.78 -5.94
C LEU A 87 3.71 8.26 -6.30
N SER A 88 4.14 8.66 -7.50
CA SER A 88 4.04 10.04 -7.97
C SER A 88 2.59 10.52 -8.06
N ARG A 89 1.68 9.66 -8.55
CA ARG A 89 0.24 9.95 -8.64
C ARG A 89 -0.38 10.10 -7.25
N SER A 90 -0.04 9.20 -6.33
CA SER A 90 -0.56 9.23 -4.96
C SER A 90 -0.11 10.47 -4.19
N ARG A 91 1.19 10.81 -4.27
CA ARG A 91 1.73 12.02 -3.64
C ARG A 91 1.16 13.30 -4.24
N ALA A 92 1.01 13.37 -5.57
CA ALA A 92 0.42 14.53 -6.23
C ALA A 92 -1.05 14.73 -5.87
N ALA A 93 -1.83 13.64 -5.80
CA ALA A 93 -3.22 13.70 -5.35
C ALA A 93 -3.32 14.20 -3.90
N PHE A 94 -2.48 13.68 -3.00
CA PHE A 94 -2.49 14.11 -1.61
C PHE A 94 -2.08 15.57 -1.45
N ALA A 95 -1.00 16.00 -2.13
CA ALA A 95 -0.52 17.37 -2.07
C ALA A 95 -1.53 18.41 -2.60
N SER A 96 -2.39 18.01 -3.54
CA SER A 96 -3.36 18.92 -4.16
C SER A 96 -4.76 18.88 -3.52
N GLY A 97 -5.16 17.73 -2.97
CA GLY A 97 -6.53 17.50 -2.51
C GLY A 97 -6.67 16.85 -1.13
N GLY A 98 -5.57 16.61 -0.41
CA GLY A 98 -5.59 16.01 0.93
C GLY A 98 -5.97 14.53 0.96
N SER A 99 -6.02 13.85 -0.20
CA SER A 99 -6.41 12.44 -0.29
C SER A 99 -5.65 11.69 -1.39
N VAL A 100 -5.62 10.36 -1.29
CA VAL A 100 -5.06 9.49 -2.32
C VAL A 100 -6.08 9.23 -3.44
N PRO A 101 -5.67 8.73 -4.62
CA PRO A 101 -6.60 8.37 -5.68
C PRO A 101 -7.69 7.41 -5.19
N PRO A 102 -8.97 7.60 -5.60
CA PRO A 102 -10.10 6.85 -5.07
C PRO A 102 -10.17 5.40 -5.57
N LEU A 103 -9.41 5.08 -6.62
CA LEU A 103 -9.33 3.75 -7.20
C LEU A 103 -7.88 3.31 -7.21
N ASN A 104 -7.70 2.03 -6.91
CA ASN A 104 -6.42 1.37 -7.14
C ASN A 104 -6.00 1.46 -8.60
N ASP A 105 -4.71 1.37 -8.83
CA ASP A 105 -4.18 1.14 -10.16
C ASP A 105 -4.71 -0.22 -10.67
N GLU A 106 -5.30 -0.23 -11.86
CA GLU A 106 -5.86 -1.43 -12.47
C GLU A 106 -4.81 -2.24 -13.24
N ARG A 107 -3.63 -1.63 -13.47
CA ARG A 107 -2.52 -2.28 -14.16
C ARG A 107 -1.85 -3.26 -13.20
N GLN A 108 -2.29 -4.50 -13.17
CA GLN A 108 -1.59 -5.58 -12.46
C GLN A 108 -1.61 -6.88 -13.29
N PRO A 109 -0.60 -7.77 -13.17
CA PRO A 109 0.62 -7.59 -12.36
C PRO A 109 1.54 -6.48 -12.91
N ARG A 110 2.37 -5.90 -12.03
CA ARG A 110 3.40 -4.90 -12.36
C ARG A 110 4.68 -5.19 -11.59
N ALA A 111 5.83 -4.81 -12.15
CA ALA A 111 7.10 -4.90 -11.43
C ALA A 111 7.07 -4.01 -10.18
N ALA A 112 7.56 -4.51 -9.05
CA ALA A 112 7.63 -3.74 -7.79
C ALA A 112 8.43 -2.43 -7.93
N GLY A 113 9.41 -2.39 -8.84
CA GLY A 113 10.23 -1.23 -9.17
C GLY A 113 9.54 -0.21 -10.08
N ASP A 114 8.34 -0.48 -10.60
CA ASP A 114 7.58 0.43 -11.45
C ASP A 114 6.82 1.49 -10.61
N SER A 115 7.57 2.17 -9.74
CA SER A 115 7.07 3.23 -8.84
C SER A 115 5.82 2.82 -8.04
N LEU A 116 5.75 1.57 -7.58
CA LEU A 116 4.68 1.00 -6.75
C LEU A 116 5.00 1.07 -5.26
#